data_AF-A0A7C4XS47-F1
#
_entry.id   AF-A0A7C4XS47-F1
#
_cell.length_a   1.000
_cell.length_b   1.000
_cell.length_c   1.000
_cell.angle_alpha   90.00
_cell.angle_beta   90.00
_cell.angle_gamma   90.00
#
_symmetry.space_group_name_H-M   'P 1'
#
loop_
_entity.id
_entity.type
_entity.pdbx_description
1 polymer ?
#
loop_
_entity_poly.entity_id
_entity_poly.type
_entity_poly.pdbx_seq_one_letter_code
_entity_poly.pdbx_strand_id
1 'polypeptide(L)'
;MVYFIGEDNSKGESIDNLREELFTNTRKLVSLFQDRVLIAGRIADLKRRSGKPVRDRNRELSVIDSIGHVQPSVRRFLSLLFELTIWEELGSSAGFEGDSGAPGKVRVNAEATVLEKVCASLFSSPGVEIYSVPGIGNAFLEEAAKRGAHIIEGDCLGYDLKVCLNKSEEGCSIVIAEGQPMDVGTDLLSRREGISRILLDGA
;
A
#
# COMPACT_ATOMS: atom_id res chain seq x y z
N MET A 1 -40.59 53.82 -8.86
CA MET A 1 -39.21 53.31 -8.66
C MET A 1 -39.30 51.80 -8.72
N VAL A 2 -38.88 51.21 -9.83
CA VAL A 2 -38.96 49.76 -10.06
C VAL A 2 -37.67 49.16 -9.55
N TYR A 3 -37.74 48.29 -8.55
CA TYR A 3 -36.60 47.50 -8.10
C TYR A 3 -36.63 46.17 -8.84
N PHE A 4 -35.62 45.93 -9.67
CA PHE A 4 -35.33 44.61 -10.18
C PHE A 4 -34.53 43.88 -9.11
N ILE A 5 -35.15 42.91 -8.44
CA ILE A 5 -34.41 41.90 -7.68
C ILE A 5 -33.82 40.96 -8.74
N GLY A 6 -32.54 41.15 -9.04
CA GLY A 6 -31.79 40.12 -9.75
C GLY A 6 -31.73 38.90 -8.84
N GLU A 7 -32.39 37.81 -9.24
CA GLU A 7 -32.08 36.50 -8.69
C GLU A 7 -30.63 36.20 -9.08
N ASP A 8 -29.76 36.13 -8.08
CA ASP A 8 -28.38 35.70 -8.23
C ASP A 8 -28.38 34.22 -8.63
N ASN A 9 -28.46 33.98 -9.94
CA ASN A 9 -28.44 32.67 -10.57
C ASN A 9 -27.00 32.14 -10.69
N SER A 10 -26.18 32.30 -9.65
CA SER A 10 -24.89 31.63 -9.55
C SER A 10 -24.98 30.51 -8.50
N LYS A 11 -25.60 29.38 -8.88
CA LYS A 11 -25.18 28.07 -8.34
C LYS A 11 -23.78 27.80 -8.86
N GLY A 12 -22.79 28.53 -8.33
CA GLY A 12 -21.39 28.35 -8.64
C GLY A 12 -20.95 26.98 -8.17
N GLU A 13 -20.21 26.29 -9.01
CA GLU A 13 -19.42 25.12 -8.67
C GLU A 13 -18.63 25.42 -7.38
N SER A 14 -18.91 24.69 -6.30
CA SER A 14 -18.20 24.85 -5.03
C SER A 14 -17.21 23.70 -4.84
N ILE A 15 -16.14 23.94 -4.09
CA ILE A 15 -15.16 22.89 -3.74
C ILE A 15 -15.87 21.71 -3.06
N ASP A 16 -16.86 21.97 -2.22
CA ASP A 16 -17.59 20.92 -1.51
C ASP A 16 -18.48 20.10 -2.46
N ASN A 17 -19.09 20.73 -3.47
CA ASN A 17 -19.81 20.01 -4.52
C ASN A 17 -18.88 19.10 -5.33
N LEU A 18 -17.68 19.60 -5.68
CA LEU A 18 -16.67 18.81 -6.39
C LEU A 18 -16.09 17.67 -5.54
N ARG A 19 -15.93 17.88 -4.23
CA ARG A 19 -15.51 16.83 -3.28
C ARG A 19 -16.56 15.74 -3.17
N GLU A 20 -17.84 16.10 -3.13
CA GLU A 20 -18.94 15.12 -3.10
C GLU A 20 -19.03 14.34 -4.42
N GLU A 21 -18.83 15.02 -5.56
CA GLU A 21 -18.74 14.36 -6.85
C GLU A 21 -17.56 13.38 -6.92
N LEU A 22 -16.38 13.81 -6.45
CA LEU A 22 -15.19 12.97 -6.37
C LEU A 22 -15.44 11.75 -5.46
N PHE A 23 -16.05 11.95 -4.29
CA PHE A 23 -16.42 10.87 -3.38
C PHE A 23 -17.37 9.86 -4.05
N THR A 24 -18.39 10.34 -4.74
CA THR A 24 -19.32 9.49 -5.51
C THR A 24 -18.60 8.72 -6.61
N ASN A 25 -17.65 9.35 -7.30
CA ASN A 25 -16.82 8.69 -8.31
C ASN A 25 -15.94 7.60 -7.68
N THR A 26 -15.27 7.88 -6.56
CA THR A 26 -14.46 6.92 -5.81
C THR A 26 -15.28 5.70 -5.40
N ARG A 27 -16.52 5.88 -4.92
CA ARG A 27 -17.41 4.75 -4.61
C ARG A 27 -17.69 3.86 -5.82
N LYS A 28 -17.92 4.45 -7.00
CA LYS A 28 -18.10 3.70 -8.25
C LYS A 28 -16.83 2.95 -8.64
N LEU A 29 -15.66 3.58 -8.53
CA LEU A 29 -14.38 2.95 -8.80
C LEU A 29 -14.11 1.76 -7.87
N VAL A 30 -14.41 1.88 -6.58
CA VAL A 30 -14.30 0.77 -5.61
C VAL A 30 -15.23 -0.38 -5.98
N SER A 31 -16.49 -0.10 -6.33
CA SER A 31 -17.43 -1.13 -6.78
C SER A 31 -16.93 -1.87 -8.02
N LEU A 32 -16.47 -1.13 -9.04
CA LEU A 32 -15.90 -1.71 -10.26
C LEU A 32 -14.63 -2.53 -9.98
N PHE A 33 -13.82 -2.09 -9.02
CA PHE A 33 -12.63 -2.82 -8.60
C PHE A 33 -12.99 -4.12 -7.88
N GLN A 34 -14.00 -4.12 -7.00
CA GLN A 34 -14.50 -5.34 -6.36
C GLN A 34 -15.01 -6.35 -7.39
N ASP A 35 -15.78 -5.91 -8.37
CA ASP A 35 -16.24 -6.76 -9.48
C ASP A 35 -15.05 -7.34 -10.27
N ARG A 36 -14.04 -6.51 -10.52
CA ARG A 36 -12.80 -6.91 -11.19
C ARG A 36 -12.06 -8.00 -10.39
N VAL A 37 -11.95 -7.86 -9.06
CA VAL A 37 -11.31 -8.86 -8.19
C VAL A 37 -12.06 -10.19 -8.23
N LEU A 38 -13.39 -10.18 -8.19
CA LEU A 38 -14.20 -11.41 -8.33
C LEU A 38 -13.96 -12.12 -9.66
N ILE A 39 -13.85 -11.37 -10.76
CA ILE A 39 -13.53 -11.92 -12.07
C ILE A 39 -12.09 -12.46 -12.09
N ALA A 40 -11.13 -11.74 -11.51
CA ALA A 40 -9.74 -12.17 -11.41
C ALA A 40 -9.62 -13.48 -10.63
N GLY A 41 -10.31 -13.64 -9.50
CA GLY A 41 -10.33 -14.90 -8.75
C GLY A 41 -10.85 -16.08 -9.58
N ARG A 42 -11.94 -15.89 -10.32
CA ARG A 42 -12.45 -16.92 -11.26
C ARG A 42 -11.45 -17.26 -12.36
N ILE A 43 -10.71 -16.27 -12.87
CA ILE A 43 -9.65 -16.48 -13.86
C ILE A 43 -8.49 -17.26 -13.24
N ALA A 44 -8.10 -16.94 -11.99
CA ALA A 44 -7.06 -17.63 -11.24
C ALA A 44 -7.35 -19.13 -11.12
N ASP A 45 -8.58 -19.48 -10.74
CA ASP A 45 -9.02 -20.88 -10.63
C ASP A 45 -8.89 -21.63 -11.97
N LEU A 46 -9.31 -20.98 -13.06
CA LEU A 46 -9.19 -21.56 -14.40
C LEU A 46 -7.73 -21.70 -14.84
N LYS A 47 -6.87 -20.70 -14.56
CA LYS A 47 -5.43 -20.77 -14.85
C LYS A 47 -4.76 -21.89 -14.07
N ARG A 48 -5.07 -22.04 -12.78
CA ARG A 48 -4.56 -23.10 -11.90
C ARG A 48 -4.92 -24.49 -12.44
N ARG A 49 -6.18 -24.69 -12.84
CA ARG A 49 -6.65 -25.97 -13.43
C ARG A 49 -6.03 -26.26 -14.80
N SER A 50 -5.69 -25.23 -15.57
CA SER A 50 -5.16 -25.36 -16.94
C SER A 50 -3.64 -25.21 -17.03
N GLY A 51 -2.94 -25.04 -15.90
CA GLY A 51 -1.49 -24.83 -15.87
C GLY A 51 -1.02 -23.54 -16.57
N LYS A 52 -1.89 -22.54 -16.72
CA LYS A 52 -1.55 -21.28 -17.37
C LYS A 52 -0.82 -20.34 -16.40
N PRO A 53 0.11 -19.51 -16.91
CA PRO A 53 0.82 -18.54 -16.07
C PRO A 53 -0.15 -17.50 -15.51
N VAL A 54 0.13 -17.05 -14.28
CA VAL A 54 -0.60 -15.95 -13.63
C VAL A 54 -0.46 -14.66 -14.46
N ARG A 55 0.74 -14.38 -14.95
CA ARG A 55 1.03 -13.18 -15.74
C ARG A 55 1.04 -13.46 -17.24
N ASP A 56 0.31 -12.65 -18.00
CA ASP A 56 0.32 -12.64 -19.47
C ASP A 56 0.56 -11.21 -19.98
N ARG A 57 1.82 -10.91 -20.32
CA ARG A 57 2.22 -9.57 -20.74
C ARG A 57 1.56 -9.13 -22.04
N ASN A 58 1.36 -10.05 -22.98
CA ASN A 58 0.74 -9.74 -24.27
C ASN A 58 -0.73 -9.35 -24.05
N ARG A 59 -1.41 -10.02 -23.12
CA ARG A 59 -2.77 -9.65 -22.74
C ARG A 59 -2.84 -8.30 -22.03
N GLU A 60 -1.93 -8.01 -21.10
CA GLU A 60 -1.84 -6.68 -20.46
C GLU A 60 -1.68 -5.55 -21.48
N LEU A 61 -0.76 -5.73 -22.44
CA LEU A 61 -0.52 -4.76 -23.51
C LEU A 61 -1.75 -4.59 -24.40
N SER A 62 -2.38 -5.69 -24.81
CA SER A 62 -3.62 -5.67 -25.59
C SER A 62 -4.74 -4.90 -24.88
N VAL A 63 -4.86 -5.01 -23.55
CA VAL A 63 -5.84 -4.23 -22.78
C VAL A 63 -5.49 -2.75 -22.79
N ILE A 64 -4.22 -2.39 -22.56
CA ILE A 64 -3.77 -0.99 -22.61
C ILE A 64 -4.07 -0.38 -23.98
N ASP A 65 -3.72 -1.09 -25.06
CA ASP A 65 -3.88 -0.61 -26.42
C ASP A 65 -5.37 -0.49 -26.81
N SER A 66 -6.23 -1.36 -26.28
CA SER A 66 -7.69 -1.33 -26.54
C SER A 66 -8.41 -0.13 -25.93
N ILE A 67 -7.86 0.49 -24.89
CA ILE A 67 -8.43 1.69 -24.23
C ILE A 67 -8.11 2.96 -25.03
N GLY A 68 -7.19 2.87 -26.01
CA GLY A 68 -6.80 3.98 -26.87
C GLY A 68 -5.68 4.83 -26.26
N HIS A 69 -5.60 6.09 -26.67
CA HIS A 69 -4.53 6.99 -26.21
C HIS A 69 -4.72 7.36 -24.74
N VAL A 70 -4.10 6.59 -23.85
CA VAL A 70 -4.06 6.87 -22.41
C VAL A 70 -2.90 7.81 -22.08
N GLN A 71 -3.16 8.78 -21.20
CA GLN A 71 -2.11 9.61 -20.62
C GLN A 71 -1.16 8.74 -19.77
N PRO A 72 0.11 9.15 -19.57
CA PRO A 72 1.07 8.38 -18.77
C PRO A 72 0.57 8.06 -17.34
N SER A 73 -0.17 8.97 -16.71
CA SER A 73 -0.80 8.77 -15.39
C SER A 73 -1.81 7.62 -15.40
N VAL A 74 -2.71 7.59 -16.40
CA VAL A 74 -3.70 6.53 -16.60
C VAL A 74 -3.02 5.19 -16.87
N ARG A 75 -1.95 5.18 -17.67
CA ARG A 75 -1.18 3.96 -17.94
C ARG A 75 -0.51 3.40 -16.67
N ARG A 76 0.00 4.25 -15.79
CA ARG A 76 0.53 3.84 -14.48
C ARG A 76 -0.57 3.26 -13.60
N PHE A 77 -1.73 3.90 -13.55
CA PHE A 77 -2.89 3.39 -12.82
C PHE A 77 -3.35 2.03 -13.34
N LEU A 78 -3.45 1.83 -14.66
CA LEU A 78 -3.77 0.53 -15.26
C LEU A 78 -2.74 -0.54 -14.91
N SER A 79 -1.46 -0.17 -14.89
CA SER A 79 -0.39 -1.09 -14.50
C SER A 79 -0.53 -1.49 -13.03
N LEU A 80 -0.82 -0.53 -12.14
CA LEU A 80 -1.13 -0.81 -10.73
C LEU A 80 -2.36 -1.71 -10.60
N LEU A 81 -3.42 -1.47 -11.37
CA LEU A 81 -4.61 -2.33 -11.37
C LEU A 81 -4.30 -3.77 -11.80
N PHE A 82 -3.36 -3.99 -12.73
CA PHE A 82 -2.91 -5.33 -13.08
C PHE A 82 -2.16 -5.99 -11.93
N GLU A 83 -1.20 -5.28 -11.31
CA GLU A 83 -0.43 -5.81 -10.20
C GLU A 83 -1.33 -6.16 -8.99
N LEU A 84 -2.29 -5.29 -8.64
CA LEU A 84 -3.25 -5.57 -7.58
C LEU A 84 -4.07 -6.84 -7.86
N THR A 85 -4.52 -7.05 -9.10
CA THR A 85 -5.22 -8.29 -9.45
C THR A 85 -4.31 -9.52 -9.43
N ILE A 86 -3.04 -9.38 -9.82
CA ILE A 86 -2.07 -10.49 -9.76
C ILE A 86 -1.80 -10.87 -8.31
N TRP A 87 -1.69 -9.90 -7.40
CA TRP A 87 -1.53 -10.17 -5.97
C TRP A 87 -2.70 -10.96 -5.41
N GLU A 88 -3.94 -10.63 -5.77
CA GLU A 88 -5.13 -11.42 -5.40
C GLU A 88 -5.10 -12.85 -5.96
N GLU A 89 -4.65 -13.05 -7.21
CA GLU A 89 -4.46 -14.39 -7.79
C GLU A 89 -3.40 -15.21 -7.03
N LEU A 90 -2.34 -14.56 -6.53
CA LEU A 90 -1.24 -15.19 -5.79
C LEU A 90 -1.59 -15.45 -4.31
N GLY A 91 -2.25 -14.52 -3.63
CA GLY A 91 -2.70 -14.64 -2.24
C GLY A 91 -3.71 -15.77 -2.04
N SER A 92 -4.58 -16.00 -3.04
CA SER A 92 -5.48 -17.17 -3.09
C SER A 92 -4.75 -18.50 -3.33
N SER A 93 -3.45 -18.46 -3.62
CA SER A 93 -2.60 -19.62 -3.91
C SER A 93 -1.56 -19.89 -2.81
N ALA A 94 -1.47 -19.02 -1.81
CA ALA A 94 -0.47 -19.07 -0.74
C ALA A 94 -1.07 -19.61 0.57
N GLY A 95 -1.66 -20.81 0.51
CA GLY A 95 -1.63 -21.71 1.66
C GLY A 95 -0.21 -22.27 1.79
N PHE A 96 0.76 -21.44 2.14
CA PHE A 96 2.08 -21.92 2.53
C PHE A 96 1.93 -22.61 3.89
N GLU A 97 1.61 -23.90 3.87
CA GLU A 97 1.97 -24.83 4.94
C GLU A 97 3.50 -24.96 4.95
N GLY A 98 4.16 -23.88 5.35
CA GLY A 98 5.56 -23.90 5.73
C GLY A 98 5.66 -24.61 7.07
N ASP A 99 6.38 -25.74 7.06
CA ASP A 99 6.75 -26.53 8.22
C ASP A 99 7.09 -25.61 9.42
N SER A 100 6.42 -25.84 10.54
CA SER A 100 6.49 -25.04 11.78
C SER A 100 7.82 -25.26 12.50
N GLY A 101 8.93 -25.01 11.80
CA GLY A 101 10.25 -24.86 12.38
C GLY A 101 10.31 -23.55 13.17
N ALA A 102 11.01 -23.58 14.31
CA ALA A 102 11.13 -22.47 15.25
C ALA A 102 11.30 -21.09 14.56
N PRO A 103 10.72 -20.00 15.13
CA PRO A 103 10.75 -18.68 14.51
C PRO A 103 12.19 -18.25 14.24
N GLY A 104 12.57 -18.26 12.96
CA GLY A 104 13.86 -17.79 12.51
C GLY A 104 13.93 -16.27 12.58
N LYS A 105 15.14 -15.73 12.68
CA LYS A 105 15.40 -14.30 12.50
C LYS A 105 16.35 -14.13 11.33
N VAL A 106 16.01 -13.22 10.43
CA VAL A 106 16.92 -12.72 9.40
C VAL A 106 17.66 -11.51 9.97
N ARG A 107 18.98 -11.61 10.03
CA ARG A 107 19.86 -10.55 10.54
C ARG A 107 20.48 -9.77 9.39
N VAL A 108 20.31 -8.45 9.41
CA VAL A 108 20.86 -7.53 8.40
C VAL A 108 21.82 -6.56 9.07
N ASN A 109 23.05 -6.48 8.57
CA ASN A 109 24.08 -5.57 9.06
C ASN A 109 24.31 -4.44 8.05
N ALA A 110 24.12 -3.20 8.46
CA ALA A 110 24.46 -2.00 7.71
C ALA A 110 24.47 -0.77 8.66
N GLU A 111 24.75 0.41 8.12
CA GLU A 111 24.53 1.68 8.82
C GLU A 111 23.04 1.87 9.12
N ALA A 112 22.69 2.53 10.25
CA ALA A 112 21.31 2.74 10.69
C ALA A 112 20.42 3.36 9.60
N THR A 113 20.93 4.38 8.89
CA THR A 113 20.22 5.04 7.79
C THR A 113 19.90 4.10 6.62
N VAL A 114 20.76 3.10 6.38
CA VAL A 114 20.54 2.07 5.35
C VAL A 114 19.54 1.04 5.85
N LEU A 115 19.65 0.62 7.12
CA LEU A 115 18.71 -0.32 7.75
C LEU A 115 17.29 0.25 7.78
N GLU A 116 17.13 1.55 8.05
CA GLU A 116 15.86 2.27 7.96
C GLU A 116 15.23 2.16 6.56
N LYS A 117 16.01 2.43 5.51
CA LYS A 117 15.54 2.33 4.12
C LYS A 117 15.19 0.90 3.73
N VAL A 118 15.99 -0.08 4.18
CA VAL A 118 15.71 -1.50 3.93
C VAL A 118 14.42 -1.91 4.63
N CYS A 119 14.24 -1.53 5.90
CA CYS A 119 13.03 -1.82 6.65
C CYS A 119 11.79 -1.20 6.00
N ALA A 120 11.87 0.08 5.63
CA ALA A 120 10.79 0.76 4.91
C ALA A 120 10.49 0.06 3.58
N SER A 121 11.52 -0.34 2.82
CA SER A 121 11.35 -1.05 1.55
C SER A 121 10.68 -2.42 1.69
N LEU A 122 10.86 -3.10 2.83
CA LEU A 122 10.28 -4.42 3.08
C LEU A 122 8.81 -4.35 3.47
N PHE A 123 8.41 -3.31 4.22
CA PHE A 123 7.09 -3.25 4.88
C PHE A 123 6.20 -2.11 4.39
N SER A 124 6.71 -1.18 3.58
CA SER A 124 5.91 -0.09 3.03
C SER A 124 5.46 -0.40 1.61
N SER A 125 4.17 -0.25 1.38
CA SER A 125 3.53 -0.38 0.06
C SER A 125 2.30 0.53 -0.01
N PRO A 126 1.72 0.77 -1.20
CA PRO A 126 0.48 1.52 -1.33
C PRO A 126 -0.63 0.89 -0.49
N GLY A 127 -1.27 1.69 0.37
CA GLY A 127 -2.31 1.25 1.31
C GLY A 127 -1.82 1.01 2.74
N VAL A 128 -0.50 0.99 2.97
CA VAL A 128 0.08 0.97 4.33
C VAL A 128 0.01 2.36 4.95
N GLU A 129 -0.49 2.44 6.18
CA GLU A 129 -0.49 3.62 7.03
C GLU A 129 0.71 3.56 7.99
N ILE A 130 1.50 4.64 8.04
CA ILE A 130 2.63 4.77 8.95
C ILE A 130 2.36 5.92 9.89
N TYR A 131 2.17 5.59 11.16
CA TYR A 131 1.96 6.53 12.24
C TYR A 131 3.30 6.90 12.84
N SER A 132 3.60 8.20 12.90
CA SER A 132 4.87 8.70 13.41
C SER A 132 4.65 9.90 14.33
N VAL A 133 5.57 10.09 15.27
CA VAL A 133 5.57 11.27 16.13
C VAL A 133 5.95 12.50 15.27
N PRO A 134 5.27 13.65 15.46
CA PRO A 134 5.55 14.86 14.69
C PRO A 134 7.03 15.27 14.73
N GLY A 135 7.55 15.72 13.59
CA GLY A 135 8.90 16.29 13.49
C GLY A 135 10.04 15.28 13.34
N ILE A 136 9.76 13.98 13.28
CA ILE A 136 10.78 12.96 13.01
C ILE A 136 10.96 12.81 11.50
N GLY A 137 11.79 13.65 10.88
CA GLY A 137 12.30 13.35 9.54
C GLY A 137 13.39 12.28 9.64
N ASN A 138 13.18 11.10 9.06
CA ASN A 138 14.17 10.03 9.03
C ASN A 138 14.17 9.28 7.68
N ALA A 139 15.18 8.45 7.46
CA ALA A 139 15.37 7.75 6.21
C ALA A 139 14.28 6.69 5.96
N PHE A 140 13.65 6.18 7.03
CA PHE A 140 12.52 5.27 6.95
C PHE A 140 11.31 5.95 6.30
N LEU A 141 10.88 7.11 6.81
CA LEU A 141 9.73 7.84 6.29
C LEU A 141 9.94 8.31 4.85
N GLU A 142 11.16 8.78 4.52
CA GLU A 142 11.48 9.17 3.15
C GLU A 142 11.35 8.01 2.16
N GLU A 143 11.85 6.82 2.52
CA GLU A 143 11.75 5.65 1.66
C GLU A 143 10.32 5.11 1.61
N ALA A 144 9.60 5.12 2.74
CA ALA A 144 8.22 4.71 2.80
C ALA A 144 7.30 5.59 1.91
N ALA A 145 7.52 6.91 1.91
CA ALA A 145 6.82 7.83 1.02
C ALA A 145 7.09 7.50 -0.46
N LYS A 146 8.33 7.17 -0.83
CA LYS A 146 8.68 6.74 -2.20
C LYS A 146 8.02 5.41 -2.58
N ARG A 147 7.75 4.54 -1.60
CA ARG A 147 6.99 3.29 -1.77
C ARG A 147 5.47 3.50 -1.83
N GLY A 148 4.99 4.70 -1.54
CA GLY A 148 3.56 5.06 -1.61
C GLY A 148 2.78 4.79 -0.34
N ALA A 149 3.44 4.58 0.80
CA ALA A 149 2.77 4.52 2.09
C ALA A 149 2.20 5.88 2.50
N HIS A 150 1.14 5.88 3.29
CA HIS A 150 0.51 7.08 3.82
C HIS A 150 1.08 7.41 5.20
N ILE A 151 1.76 8.55 5.32
CA ILE A 151 2.39 8.98 6.58
C ILE A 151 1.38 9.85 7.34
N ILE A 152 1.11 9.44 8.58
CA ILE A 152 0.18 10.09 9.50
C ILE A 152 0.98 10.55 10.72
N GLU A 153 0.90 11.84 11.04
CA GLU A 153 1.46 12.38 12.28
C GLU A 153 0.47 12.19 13.41
N GLY A 154 0.86 11.44 14.45
CA GLY A 154 0.04 11.21 15.63
C GLY A 154 0.00 9.75 16.10
N ASP A 155 -0.88 9.51 17.07
CA ASP A 155 -1.00 8.21 17.73
C ASP A 155 -1.77 7.19 16.90
N CYS A 156 -1.39 5.92 17.08
CA CYS A 156 -2.05 4.76 16.48
C CYS A 156 -2.75 3.92 17.56
N LEU A 157 -4.07 3.76 17.48
CA LEU A 157 -4.84 2.94 18.43
C LEU A 157 -4.61 1.42 18.26
N GLY A 158 -3.93 0.99 17.19
CA GLY A 158 -3.56 -0.39 16.95
C GLY A 158 -2.69 -0.54 15.72
N TYR A 159 -1.54 -1.19 15.88
CA TYR A 159 -0.53 -1.41 14.85
C TYR A 159 -0.31 -2.90 14.58
N ASP A 160 0.04 -3.23 13.33
CA ASP A 160 0.45 -4.58 12.93
C ASP A 160 1.96 -4.78 13.15
N LEU A 161 2.72 -3.69 13.09
CA LEU A 161 4.18 -3.65 13.23
C LEU A 161 4.61 -2.39 14.00
N LYS A 162 5.42 -2.54 15.05
CA LYS A 162 6.12 -1.42 15.70
C LYS A 162 7.60 -1.42 15.30
N VAL A 163 8.05 -0.36 14.65
CA VAL A 163 9.46 -0.13 14.30
C VAL A 163 10.02 0.94 15.22
N CYS A 164 11.08 0.61 15.94
CA CYS A 164 11.71 1.51 16.90
C CYS A 164 13.09 1.95 16.38
N LEU A 165 13.30 3.26 16.29
CA LEU A 165 14.54 3.88 15.85
C LEU A 165 15.31 4.38 17.08
N ASN A 166 16.58 3.98 17.19
CA ASN A 166 17.53 4.36 18.24
C ASN A 166 17.07 4.08 19.69
N LYS A 167 16.01 3.32 19.86
CA LYS A 167 15.46 2.89 21.16
C LYS A 167 15.00 1.45 21.08
N SER A 168 15.27 0.70 22.15
CA SER A 168 14.69 -0.61 22.37
C SER A 168 13.71 -0.48 23.52
N GLU A 169 12.44 -0.65 23.21
CA GLU A 169 11.35 -0.67 24.18
C GLU A 169 10.60 -2.00 24.11
N GLU A 170 9.88 -2.35 25.17
CA GLU A 170 8.97 -3.50 25.14
C GLU A 170 7.92 -3.30 24.04
N GLY A 171 7.70 -4.33 23.22
CA GLY A 171 6.74 -4.31 22.12
C GLY A 171 7.29 -3.84 20.76
N CYS A 172 8.57 -3.45 20.67
CA CYS A 172 9.22 -3.22 19.37
C CYS A 172 9.32 -4.54 18.59
N SER A 173 8.75 -4.57 17.38
CA SER A 173 8.85 -5.71 16.48
C SER A 173 10.19 -5.72 15.75
N ILE A 174 10.67 -4.53 15.39
CA ILE A 174 11.97 -4.30 14.75
C ILE A 174 12.64 -3.12 15.48
N VAL A 175 13.92 -3.28 15.79
CA VAL A 175 14.75 -2.22 16.37
C VAL A 175 15.86 -1.90 15.38
N ILE A 176 16.03 -0.62 15.07
CA ILE A 176 17.11 -0.11 14.23
C ILE A 176 17.88 0.90 15.06
N ALA A 177 19.13 0.57 15.40
CA ALA A 177 19.99 1.41 16.21
C ALA A 177 21.41 1.45 15.63
N GLU A 178 22.14 2.53 15.92
CA GLU A 178 23.50 2.70 15.44
C GLU A 178 24.43 1.56 15.92
N GLY A 179 25.20 1.01 14.98
CA GLY A 179 26.14 -0.09 15.26
C GLY A 179 25.49 -1.44 15.59
N GLN A 180 24.16 -1.56 15.54
CA GLN A 180 23.44 -2.81 15.81
C GLN A 180 22.86 -3.44 14.54
N PRO A 181 22.91 -4.78 14.41
CA PRO A 181 22.14 -5.47 13.37
C PRO A 181 20.64 -5.22 13.53
N MET A 182 19.95 -5.11 12.39
CA MET A 182 18.50 -5.23 12.36
C MET A 182 18.13 -6.72 12.31
N ASP A 183 17.37 -7.18 13.29
CA ASP A 183 16.80 -8.54 13.30
C ASP A 183 15.33 -8.48 12.87
N VAL A 184 14.97 -9.24 11.84
CA VAL A 184 13.60 -9.33 11.32
C VAL A 184 13.09 -10.76 11.49
N GLY A 185 11.96 -10.93 12.17
CA GLY A 185 11.32 -12.24 12.32
C GLY A 185 10.87 -12.81 10.97
N THR A 186 11.11 -14.10 10.72
CA THR A 186 10.65 -14.75 9.48
C THR A 186 9.13 -14.78 9.39
N ASP A 187 8.44 -14.75 10.52
CA ASP A 187 6.99 -14.59 10.65
C ASP A 187 6.51 -13.21 10.16
N LEU A 188 7.26 -12.15 10.46
CA LEU A 188 6.97 -10.81 9.93
C LEU A 188 7.14 -10.76 8.41
N LEU A 189 8.20 -11.39 7.89
CA LEU A 189 8.46 -11.45 6.46
C LEU A 189 7.39 -12.26 5.71
N SER A 190 6.91 -13.36 6.28
CA SER A 190 5.89 -14.20 5.66
C SER A 190 4.51 -13.53 5.64
N ARG A 191 4.19 -12.70 6.65
CA ARG A 191 2.92 -11.96 6.73
C ARG A 191 2.98 -10.52 6.24
N ARG A 192 4.06 -10.12 5.54
CA ARG A 192 4.29 -8.72 5.13
C ARG A 192 3.12 -8.09 4.36
N GLU A 193 2.38 -8.89 3.59
CA GLU A 193 1.24 -8.43 2.78
C GLU A 193 0.01 -8.11 3.63
N GLY A 194 -0.06 -8.64 4.85
CA GLY A 194 -1.12 -8.35 5.83
C GLY A 194 -0.79 -7.18 6.76
N ILE A 195 0.39 -6.58 6.64
CA ILE A 195 0.77 -5.41 7.45
C ILE A 195 0.16 -4.17 6.78
N SER A 196 -0.77 -3.54 7.47
CA SER A 196 -1.49 -2.36 7.01
C SER A 196 -1.19 -1.12 7.84
N ARG A 197 -0.82 -1.29 9.12
CA ARG A 197 -0.52 -0.21 10.05
C ARG A 197 0.83 -0.41 10.70
N ILE A 198 1.72 0.55 10.51
CA ILE A 198 3.05 0.59 11.13
C ILE A 198 3.07 1.74 12.12
N LEU A 199 3.48 1.46 13.37
CA LEU A 199 3.85 2.48 14.32
C LEU A 199 5.37 2.69 14.24
N LEU A 200 5.78 3.88 13.82
CA LEU A 200 7.17 4.30 13.82
C LEU A 200 7.43 5.12 15.08
N ASP A 201 8.27 4.57 15.95
CA ASP A 201 8.67 5.18 17.20
C ASP A 201 10.14 5.59 17.09
N GLY A 202 10.40 6.88 17.15
CA GLY A 202 11.75 7.44 17.10
C GLY A 202 11.84 8.60 18.08
N ALA A 203 13.04 8.90 18.54
CA ALA A 203 13.33 10.12 19.28
C ALA A 203 14.60 10.76 18.76
#